data_AF-A0AAD8HBN8-F1
#
_entry.id   AF-A0AAD8HBN8-F1
#
_cell.length_a   1.000
_cell.length_b   1.000
_cell.length_c   1.000
_cell.angle_alpha   90.00
_cell.angle_beta   90.00
_cell.angle_gamma   90.00
#
_symmetry.space_group_name_H-M   'P 1'
#
loop_
_entity.id
_entity.type
_entity.pdbx_description
1 polymer ?
#
loop_
_entity_poly.entity_id
_entity_poly.type
_entity_poly.pdbx_seq_one_letter_code
_entity_poly.pdbx_strand_id
1 'polypeptide(L)'
;MVVHSVDLSPSLVVIKIFLLTVVPYPVSADVVKIFNCSEVHDQALSSCDVIHRERRTLLKQETGRMVLFFTDQPSLLAPNIQMVFSALALAQSEVIWYFQHVGIASSKFRAARLVPVGVDPNYPTIGFLLDGMDRLCCLVRKYIAAIRGYALSYLSSCAGRIRFLLGTPGMVALDLDASLKGLFQKIVQHLESIPKPQGENISSITCDLSELRKDWVAVLMIVTSARSSINIRHLEKATVSTGKEGLLSEGNAAYNWSRCTNAPIWQCKLFLHIEYSSFPGHQDVHYTLADIKRRANFIQT
;
A
#
# COMPACT_ATOMS: atom_id res chain seq x y z
N MET A 1 9.80 38.10 -8.82
CA MET A 1 10.15 36.67 -8.96
C MET A 1 9.40 35.89 -7.91
N VAL A 2 8.27 35.30 -8.30
CA VAL A 2 7.43 34.47 -7.42
C VAL A 2 7.66 33.04 -7.87
N VAL A 3 8.39 32.26 -7.05
CA VAL A 3 8.53 30.81 -7.25
C VAL A 3 7.27 30.19 -6.66
N HIS A 4 6.35 29.75 -7.53
CA HIS A 4 5.23 28.92 -7.13
C HIS A 4 5.76 27.56 -6.65
N SER A 5 5.59 27.30 -5.36
CA SER A 5 5.63 25.94 -4.80
C SER A 5 4.54 25.11 -5.46
N VAL A 6 4.93 24.15 -6.28
CA VAL A 6 4.02 23.10 -6.75
C VAL A 6 3.92 22.08 -5.63
N ASP A 7 2.89 22.22 -4.79
CA ASP A 7 2.44 21.20 -3.84
C ASP A 7 2.08 19.92 -4.60
N LEU A 8 3.03 19.01 -4.72
CA LEU A 8 2.78 17.65 -5.19
C LEU A 8 2.22 16.86 -4.00
N SER A 9 0.91 16.63 -4.03
CA SER A 9 0.19 15.77 -3.09
C SER A 9 0.92 14.43 -2.89
N PRO A 10 1.09 13.91 -1.65
CA PRO A 10 1.68 12.60 -1.38
C PRO A 10 1.00 11.46 -2.15
N SER A 11 -0.28 11.61 -2.49
CA SER A 11 -1.07 10.71 -3.34
C SER A 11 -0.46 10.56 -4.74
N LEU A 12 0.12 11.63 -5.30
CA LEU A 12 0.75 11.64 -6.62
C LEU A 12 2.09 10.90 -6.63
N VAL A 13 2.84 10.87 -5.53
CA VAL A 13 4.10 10.11 -5.43
C VAL A 13 3.82 8.61 -5.35
N VAL A 14 2.81 8.22 -4.57
CA VAL A 14 2.34 6.82 -4.49
C VAL A 14 1.77 6.36 -5.83
N ILE A 15 0.98 7.21 -6.50
CA ILE A 15 0.46 6.94 -7.86
C ILE A 15 1.59 6.89 -8.90
N LYS A 16 2.64 7.71 -8.80
CA LYS A 16 3.80 7.64 -9.72
C LYS A 16 4.58 6.33 -9.57
N ILE A 17 4.73 5.83 -8.34
CA ILE A 17 5.39 4.54 -8.08
C ILE A 17 4.51 3.36 -8.53
N PHE A 18 3.18 3.47 -8.35
CA PHE A 18 2.22 2.44 -8.79
C PHE A 18 2.00 2.43 -10.32
N LEU A 19 2.06 3.58 -10.99
CA LEU A 19 1.96 3.67 -12.46
C LEU A 19 3.25 3.27 -13.18
N LEU A 20 4.42 3.41 -12.56
CA LEU A 20 5.68 2.90 -13.12
C LEU A 20 5.80 1.37 -13.03
N THR A 21 4.92 0.69 -12.28
CA THR A 21 4.90 -0.77 -12.14
C THR A 21 3.82 -1.46 -12.98
N VAL A 22 2.90 -0.71 -13.60
CA VAL A 22 1.84 -1.27 -14.45
C VAL A 22 1.83 -0.54 -15.80
N VAL A 23 2.71 -0.98 -16.71
CA VAL A 23 2.54 -0.74 -18.15
C VAL A 23 1.71 -1.90 -18.70
N PRO A 24 0.43 -1.72 -19.07
CA PRO A 24 -0.31 -2.74 -19.78
C PRO A 24 0.08 -2.70 -21.26
N TYR A 25 0.78 -3.74 -21.74
CA TYR A 25 0.94 -3.95 -23.19
C TYR A 25 -0.38 -4.47 -23.78
N PRO A 26 -0.83 -3.97 -24.95
CA PRO A 26 -2.00 -4.50 -25.63
C PRO A 26 -1.68 -5.89 -26.20
N VAL A 27 -2.52 -6.87 -25.87
CA VAL A 27 -2.35 -8.27 -26.25
C VAL A 27 -3.08 -8.56 -27.57
N SER A 28 -2.37 -9.08 -28.57
CA SER A 28 -2.94 -9.77 -29.74
C SER A 28 -2.39 -11.21 -29.85
N ALA A 29 -3.13 -12.07 -30.56
CA ALA A 29 -3.35 -13.47 -30.21
C ALA A 29 -2.26 -14.50 -30.62
N ASP A 30 -2.00 -15.39 -29.66
CA ASP A 30 -1.77 -16.86 -29.71
C ASP A 30 -0.65 -17.52 -30.52
N VAL A 31 0.11 -16.83 -31.37
CA VAL A 31 1.40 -17.36 -31.91
C VAL A 31 2.61 -16.53 -31.48
N VAL A 32 2.39 -15.23 -31.22
CA VAL A 32 3.38 -14.30 -30.67
C VAL A 32 3.66 -14.57 -29.17
N LYS A 33 2.75 -15.25 -28.46
CA LYS A 33 2.87 -15.49 -27.01
C LYS A 33 4.07 -16.35 -26.60
N ILE A 34 4.46 -17.36 -27.38
CA ILE A 34 5.59 -18.23 -27.01
C ILE A 34 6.93 -17.54 -27.28
N PHE A 35 7.06 -16.86 -28.43
CA PHE A 35 8.26 -16.10 -28.78
C PHE A 35 8.48 -14.92 -27.83
N ASN A 36 7.42 -14.14 -27.54
CA ASN A 36 7.48 -13.08 -26.54
C ASN A 36 7.74 -13.64 -25.13
N CYS A 37 7.27 -14.83 -24.78
CA CYS A 37 7.54 -15.39 -23.46
C CYS A 37 9.01 -15.80 -23.32
N SER A 38 9.64 -16.34 -24.36
CA SER A 38 11.09 -16.61 -24.38
C SER A 38 11.91 -15.33 -24.34
N GLU A 39 11.58 -14.33 -25.17
CA GLU A 39 12.29 -13.05 -25.21
C GLU A 39 12.13 -12.25 -23.90
N VAL A 40 10.90 -12.20 -23.34
CA VAL A 40 10.64 -11.57 -22.04
C VAL A 40 11.30 -12.35 -20.90
N HIS A 41 11.40 -13.68 -21.01
CA HIS A 41 12.14 -14.50 -20.03
C HIS A 41 13.64 -14.19 -20.06
N ASP A 42 14.26 -14.15 -21.23
CA ASP A 42 15.68 -13.84 -21.39
C ASP A 42 15.98 -12.38 -20.99
N GLN A 43 15.07 -11.45 -21.30
CA GLN A 43 15.16 -10.05 -20.85
C GLN A 43 15.00 -9.94 -19.32
N ALA A 44 14.07 -10.68 -18.71
CA ALA A 44 13.92 -10.71 -17.27
C ALA A 44 15.18 -11.27 -16.59
N LEU A 45 15.72 -12.39 -17.08
CA LEU A 45 16.94 -12.98 -16.54
C LEU A 45 18.15 -12.04 -16.61
N SER A 46 18.24 -11.22 -17.66
CA SER A 46 19.36 -10.29 -17.85
C SER A 46 19.21 -8.97 -17.10
N SER A 47 17.99 -8.47 -16.88
CA SER A 47 17.75 -7.13 -16.33
C SER A 47 17.21 -7.09 -14.90
N CYS A 48 16.58 -8.18 -14.44
CA CYS A 48 15.82 -8.19 -13.19
C CYS A 48 16.72 -7.93 -11.97
N ASP A 49 17.91 -8.52 -11.88
CA ASP A 49 18.82 -8.25 -10.75
C ASP A 49 19.21 -6.76 -10.66
N VAL A 50 19.54 -6.13 -11.79
CA VAL A 50 19.92 -4.70 -11.83
C VAL A 50 18.75 -3.84 -11.37
N ILE A 51 17.55 -4.06 -11.91
CA ILE A 51 16.34 -3.31 -11.57
C ILE A 51 16.03 -3.44 -10.07
N HIS A 52 16.03 -4.66 -9.54
CA HIS A 52 15.72 -4.90 -8.12
C HIS A 52 16.83 -4.38 -7.20
N ARG A 53 18.10 -4.42 -7.62
CA ARG A 53 19.22 -3.82 -6.89
C ARG A 53 19.09 -2.29 -6.79
N GLU A 54 18.70 -1.62 -7.86
CA GLU A 54 18.44 -0.18 -7.87
C GLU A 54 17.26 0.17 -6.95
N ARG A 55 16.15 -0.59 -7.03
CA ARG A 55 15.00 -0.43 -6.14
C ARG A 55 15.38 -0.58 -4.67
N ARG A 56 16.14 -1.63 -4.31
CA ARG A 56 16.65 -1.83 -2.94
C ARG A 56 17.56 -0.68 -2.49
N THR A 57 18.37 -0.13 -3.39
CA THR A 57 19.26 1.01 -3.09
C THR A 57 18.45 2.28 -2.80
N LEU A 58 17.46 2.58 -3.64
CA LEU A 58 16.54 3.71 -3.44
C LEU A 58 15.74 3.55 -2.15
N LEU A 59 15.13 2.37 -1.94
CA LEU A 59 14.33 2.11 -0.74
C LEU A 59 15.18 2.19 0.53
N LYS A 60 16.43 1.72 0.52
CA LYS A 60 17.37 1.92 1.63
C LYS A 60 17.54 3.41 1.97
N GLN A 61 17.77 4.25 0.96
CA GLN A 61 17.98 5.68 1.16
C GLN A 61 16.71 6.36 1.69
N GLU A 62 15.56 6.09 1.07
CA GLU A 62 14.29 6.72 1.42
C GLU A 62 13.77 6.25 2.77
N THR A 63 13.84 4.95 3.09
CA THR A 63 13.48 4.46 4.43
C THR A 63 14.39 5.05 5.50
N GLY A 64 15.70 5.16 5.26
CA GLY A 64 16.64 5.82 6.16
C GLY A 64 16.31 7.30 6.41
N ARG A 65 15.99 8.05 5.34
CA ARG A 65 15.54 9.45 5.42
C ARG A 65 14.25 9.60 6.19
N MET A 66 13.25 8.76 5.91
CA MET A 66 11.97 8.77 6.61
C MET A 66 12.14 8.49 8.11
N VAL A 67 12.99 7.53 8.48
CA VAL A 67 13.28 7.25 9.90
C VAL A 67 13.87 8.47 10.59
N LEU A 68 14.86 9.13 9.99
CA LEU A 68 15.45 10.34 10.55
C LEU A 68 14.39 11.46 10.67
N PHE A 69 13.67 11.73 9.58
CA PHE A 69 12.64 12.75 9.51
C PHE A 69 11.56 12.60 10.59
N PHE A 70 11.00 11.40 10.76
CA PHE A 70 9.97 11.16 11.78
C PHE A 70 10.51 10.99 13.20
N THR A 71 11.82 10.75 13.35
CA THR A 71 12.47 10.83 14.67
C THR A 71 12.59 12.28 15.10
N ASP A 72 13.00 13.17 14.20
CA ASP A 72 13.18 14.60 14.46
C ASP A 72 11.82 15.32 14.61
N GLN A 73 10.82 14.94 13.80
CA GLN A 73 9.49 15.54 13.79
C GLN A 73 8.38 14.49 13.93
N PRO A 74 8.17 13.92 15.12
CA PRO A 74 7.22 12.84 15.34
C PRO A 74 5.75 13.25 15.15
N SER A 75 5.43 14.54 15.31
CA SER A 75 4.08 15.06 15.06
C SER A 75 3.63 14.89 13.60
N LEU A 76 4.57 14.82 12.65
CA LEU A 76 4.28 14.62 11.24
C LEU A 76 4.05 13.15 10.88
N LEU A 77 4.32 12.21 11.78
CA LEU A 77 4.14 10.79 11.50
C LEU A 77 2.67 10.42 11.29
N ALA A 78 1.77 10.94 12.14
CA ALA A 78 0.35 10.63 12.06
C ALA A 78 -0.29 11.05 10.73
N PRO A 79 -0.18 12.31 10.26
CA PRO A 79 -0.73 12.71 8.96
C PRO A 79 -0.07 11.98 7.77
N ASN A 80 1.20 11.57 7.89
CA ASN A 80 1.94 10.92 6.81
C ASN A 80 2.02 9.39 6.94
N ILE A 81 1.21 8.76 7.78
CA ILE A 81 1.33 7.33 8.07
C ILE A 81 1.14 6.44 6.84
N GLN A 82 0.32 6.87 5.87
CA GLN A 82 0.10 6.15 4.62
C GLN A 82 1.39 6.06 3.78
N MET A 83 2.26 7.07 3.84
CA MET A 83 3.57 7.04 3.19
C MET A 83 4.48 6.00 3.84
N VAL A 84 4.46 5.90 5.18
CA VAL A 84 5.21 4.88 5.92
C VAL A 84 4.75 3.46 5.55
N PHE A 85 3.44 3.22 5.49
CA PHE A 85 2.91 1.92 5.05
C PHE A 85 3.25 1.60 3.59
N SER A 86 3.24 2.60 2.71
CA SER A 86 3.64 2.43 1.31
C SER A 86 5.12 2.05 1.19
N ALA A 87 6.00 2.74 1.93
CA ALA A 87 7.43 2.42 1.97
C ALA A 87 7.69 1.01 2.52
N LEU A 88 6.98 0.61 3.58
CA LEU A 88 7.06 -0.73 4.14
C LEU A 88 6.57 -1.81 3.17
N ALA A 89 5.49 -1.56 2.42
CA ALA A 89 4.97 -2.49 1.42
C ALA A 89 5.96 -2.71 0.26
N LEU A 90 6.55 -1.62 -0.25
CA LEU A 90 7.55 -1.68 -1.31
C LEU A 90 8.83 -2.39 -0.83
N ALA A 91 9.30 -2.05 0.38
CA ALA A 91 10.43 -2.72 0.99
C ALA A 91 10.17 -4.22 1.19
N GLN A 92 9.00 -4.60 1.69
CA GLN A 92 8.61 -6.01 1.84
C GLN A 92 8.64 -6.75 0.49
N SER A 93 8.10 -6.15 -0.57
CA SER A 93 8.10 -6.78 -1.89
C SER A 93 9.51 -7.07 -2.41
N GLU A 94 10.45 -6.15 -2.20
CA GLU A 94 11.85 -6.33 -2.59
C GLU A 94 12.58 -7.34 -1.70
N VAL A 95 12.26 -7.38 -0.41
CA VAL A 95 12.80 -8.40 0.50
C VAL A 95 12.33 -9.78 0.09
N ILE A 96 11.03 -9.96 -0.18
CA ILE A 96 10.46 -11.22 -0.68
C ILE A 96 11.14 -11.62 -1.99
N TRP A 97 11.22 -10.70 -2.95
CA TRP A 97 11.84 -10.96 -4.25
C TRP A 97 13.31 -11.40 -4.10
N TYR A 98 14.11 -10.67 -3.31
CA TYR A 98 15.52 -10.98 -3.08
C TYR A 98 15.68 -12.40 -2.53
N PHE A 99 14.91 -12.72 -1.50
CA PHE A 99 14.97 -14.00 -0.82
C PHE A 99 14.45 -15.17 -1.66
N GLN A 100 13.51 -14.91 -2.57
CA GLN A 100 13.03 -15.88 -3.56
C GLN A 100 14.04 -16.13 -4.68
N HIS A 101 14.94 -15.20 -5.01
CA HIS A 101 15.81 -15.31 -6.19
C HIS A 101 17.29 -15.47 -5.85
N VAL A 102 17.72 -15.14 -4.63
CA VAL A 102 19.09 -15.36 -4.16
C VAL A 102 19.40 -16.86 -4.13
N GLY A 103 20.49 -17.27 -4.78
CA GLY A 103 20.90 -18.67 -4.84
C GLY A 103 20.07 -19.57 -5.76
N ILE A 104 19.01 -19.08 -6.41
CA ILE A 104 18.32 -19.83 -7.47
C ILE A 104 19.15 -19.75 -8.75
N ALA A 105 19.81 -20.86 -9.10
CA ALA A 105 20.43 -21.02 -10.40
C ALA A 105 19.33 -21.22 -11.47
N SER A 106 19.39 -20.45 -12.56
CA SER A 106 18.53 -20.68 -13.73
C SER A 106 18.79 -22.09 -14.28
N SER A 107 17.79 -22.97 -14.16
CA SER A 107 17.80 -24.30 -14.77
C SER A 107 17.66 -24.17 -16.28
N LYS A 108 18.78 -24.00 -16.99
CA LYS A 108 18.80 -24.13 -18.44
C LYS A 108 18.58 -25.59 -18.83
N PHE A 109 17.39 -25.92 -19.33
CA PHE A 109 17.25 -27.10 -20.17
C PHE A 109 18.01 -26.84 -21.48
N ARG A 110 19.06 -27.65 -21.68
CA ARG A 110 19.96 -27.78 -22.85
C ARG A 110 21.11 -26.78 -23.00
N ALA A 111 22.31 -27.38 -22.91
CA ALA A 111 23.59 -26.98 -23.48
C ALA A 111 24.27 -25.71 -22.93
N ALA A 112 25.30 -25.94 -22.11
CA ALA A 112 26.53 -25.16 -22.02
C ALA A 112 26.41 -23.63 -21.85
N ARG A 113 25.92 -23.19 -20.67
CA ARG A 113 26.53 -22.16 -19.80
C ARG A 113 25.51 -21.81 -18.72
N LEU A 114 25.70 -22.38 -17.53
CA LEU A 114 25.06 -21.94 -16.30
C LEU A 114 25.43 -20.46 -16.10
N VAL A 115 24.45 -19.56 -16.23
CA VAL A 115 24.61 -18.18 -15.80
C VAL A 115 23.65 -18.02 -14.63
N PRO A 116 24.14 -18.06 -13.38
CA PRO A 116 23.34 -17.72 -12.22
C PRO A 116 22.76 -16.31 -12.41
N VAL A 117 21.54 -16.06 -11.93
CA VAL A 117 21.18 -14.67 -11.62
C VAL A 117 22.16 -14.28 -10.51
N GLY A 118 23.15 -13.47 -10.86
CA GLY A 118 24.28 -13.13 -10.00
C GLY A 118 23.88 -12.17 -8.89
N VAL A 119 22.95 -12.57 -8.02
CA VAL A 119 22.61 -11.82 -6.82
C VAL A 119 23.80 -11.96 -5.87
N ASP A 120 24.59 -10.89 -5.75
CA ASP A 120 25.74 -10.84 -4.86
C ASP A 120 25.29 -11.04 -3.39
N PRO A 121 25.67 -12.16 -2.73
CA PRO A 121 25.31 -12.43 -1.35
C PRO A 121 25.96 -11.44 -0.37
N ASN A 122 27.07 -10.81 -0.75
CA ASN A 122 27.76 -9.82 0.06
C ASN A 122 27.13 -8.43 -0.01
N TYR A 123 26.03 -8.26 -0.75
CA TYR A 123 25.42 -6.96 -0.96
C TYR A 123 24.71 -6.46 0.32
N PRO A 124 25.29 -5.50 1.07
CA PRO A 124 24.88 -5.23 2.45
C PRO A 124 23.56 -4.45 2.55
N THR A 125 22.93 -4.09 1.43
CA THR A 125 21.71 -3.26 1.39
C THR A 125 20.49 -3.95 1.99
N ILE A 126 20.39 -5.29 1.93
CA ILE A 126 19.23 -6.00 2.48
C ILE A 126 19.13 -5.84 4.00
N GLY A 127 20.28 -5.92 4.72
CA GLY A 127 20.34 -5.69 6.16
C GLY A 127 19.93 -4.26 6.54
N PHE A 128 20.43 -3.25 5.81
CA PHE A 128 20.04 -1.86 6.02
C PHE A 128 18.55 -1.60 5.74
N LEU A 129 18.00 -2.23 4.70
CA LEU A 129 16.58 -2.12 4.38
C LEU A 129 15.72 -2.71 5.50
N LEU A 130 16.07 -3.90 5.99
CA LEU A 130 15.40 -4.56 7.12
C LEU A 130 15.50 -3.74 8.41
N ASP A 131 16.66 -3.12 8.69
CA ASP A 131 16.81 -2.20 9.82
C ASP A 131 15.90 -0.97 9.67
N GLY A 132 15.89 -0.35 8.49
CA GLY A 132 14.99 0.77 8.18
C GLY A 132 13.51 0.41 8.40
N MET A 133 13.07 -0.75 7.90
CA MET A 133 11.71 -1.26 8.12
C MET A 133 11.38 -1.44 9.60
N ASP A 134 12.30 -2.03 10.37
CA ASP A 134 12.11 -2.25 11.81
C ASP A 134 12.01 -0.93 12.58
N ARG A 135 12.90 0.03 12.28
CA ARG A 135 12.89 1.37 12.90
C ARG A 135 11.62 2.15 12.58
N LEU A 136 11.12 2.09 11.33
CA LEU A 136 9.82 2.66 10.98
C LEU A 136 8.69 1.99 11.79
N CYS A 137 8.69 0.67 11.90
CA CYS A 137 7.69 -0.04 12.71
C CYS A 137 7.77 0.31 14.20
N CYS A 138 8.97 0.52 14.74
CA CYS A 138 9.17 1.02 16.10
C CYS A 138 8.59 2.42 16.30
N LEU A 139 8.77 3.34 15.34
CA LEU A 139 8.15 4.67 15.38
C LEU A 139 6.61 4.57 15.37
N VAL A 140 6.04 3.74 14.49
CA VAL A 140 4.59 3.52 14.45
C VAL A 140 4.05 2.95 15.77
N ARG A 141 4.76 1.99 16.37
CA ARG A 141 4.41 1.44 17.70
C ARG A 141 4.46 2.53 18.78
N LYS A 142 5.52 3.35 18.77
CA LYS A 142 5.72 4.43 19.76
C LYS A 142 4.63 5.49 19.69
N TYR A 143 4.18 5.87 18.50
CA TYR A 143 3.22 6.96 18.29
C TYR A 143 1.81 6.47 17.91
N ILE A 144 1.45 5.24 18.27
CA ILE A 144 0.17 4.63 17.90
C ILE A 144 -1.05 5.44 18.35
N ALA A 145 -0.98 6.05 19.54
CA ALA A 145 -2.06 6.87 20.07
C ALA A 145 -2.30 8.13 19.22
N ALA A 146 -1.23 8.78 18.77
CA ALA A 146 -1.32 9.95 17.89
C ALA A 146 -1.88 9.58 16.51
N ILE A 147 -1.44 8.45 15.94
CA ILE A 147 -1.96 7.94 14.66
C ILE A 147 -3.46 7.65 14.76
N ARG A 148 -3.89 6.99 15.84
CA ARG A 148 -5.32 6.70 16.11
C ARG A 148 -6.14 7.98 16.28
N GLY A 149 -5.66 8.93 17.07
CA GLY A 149 -6.34 10.22 17.27
C GLY A 149 -6.50 11.00 15.98
N TYR A 150 -5.47 11.01 15.13
CA TYR A 150 -5.54 11.63 13.81
C TYR A 150 -6.56 10.91 12.92
N ALA A 151 -6.52 9.56 12.87
CA ALA A 151 -7.46 8.76 12.09
C ALA A 151 -8.92 9.02 12.49
N LEU A 152 -9.22 9.04 13.79
CA LEU A 152 -10.57 9.33 14.29
C LEU A 152 -11.02 10.75 13.94
N SER A 153 -10.13 11.74 14.07
CA SER A 153 -10.41 13.13 13.69
C SER A 153 -10.71 13.26 12.20
N TYR A 154 -9.94 12.55 11.36
CA TYR A 154 -10.16 12.51 9.91
C TYR A 154 -11.51 11.89 9.56
N LEU A 155 -11.83 10.72 10.15
CA LEU A 155 -13.07 9.98 9.88
C LEU A 155 -14.31 10.77 10.32
N SER A 156 -14.26 11.39 11.49
CA SER A 156 -15.34 12.25 11.99
C SER A 156 -15.62 13.41 11.02
N SER A 157 -14.56 14.02 10.47
CA SER A 157 -14.69 15.09 9.47
C SER A 157 -15.15 14.58 8.10
N CYS A 158 -14.81 13.32 7.76
CA CYS A 158 -15.14 12.71 6.48
C CYS A 158 -16.65 12.51 6.29
N ALA A 159 -17.39 12.23 7.37
CA ALA A 159 -18.85 12.08 7.33
C ALA A 159 -19.54 13.28 6.64
N GLY A 160 -19.16 14.50 7.03
CA GLY A 160 -19.69 15.73 6.44
C GLY A 160 -19.31 15.91 4.97
N ARG A 161 -18.07 15.54 4.60
CA ARG A 161 -17.59 15.61 3.21
C ARG A 161 -18.33 14.63 2.30
N ILE A 162 -18.48 13.37 2.73
CA ILE A 162 -19.24 12.36 1.98
C ILE A 162 -20.69 12.80 1.82
N ARG A 163 -21.32 13.32 2.87
CA ARG A 163 -22.69 13.85 2.79
C ARG A 163 -22.82 14.98 1.77
N PHE A 164 -21.90 15.93 1.81
CA PHE A 164 -21.87 17.03 0.85
C PHE A 164 -21.77 16.50 -0.59
N LEU A 165 -20.86 15.55 -0.83
CA LEU A 165 -20.66 14.94 -2.16
C LEU A 165 -21.90 14.20 -2.65
N LEU A 166 -22.59 13.45 -1.78
CA LEU A 166 -23.86 12.79 -2.11
C LEU A 166 -24.99 13.79 -2.45
N GLY A 167 -24.91 15.01 -1.94
CA GLY A 167 -25.88 16.08 -2.19
C GLY A 167 -25.56 16.96 -3.41
N THR A 168 -24.47 16.71 -4.15
CA THR A 168 -24.15 17.53 -5.32
C THR A 168 -25.18 17.31 -6.43
N PRO A 169 -25.46 18.33 -7.27
CA PRO A 169 -26.41 18.17 -8.37
C PRO A 169 -26.07 17.02 -9.32
N GLY A 170 -24.76 16.78 -9.55
CA GLY A 170 -24.29 15.66 -10.36
C GLY A 170 -24.64 14.30 -9.74
N MET A 171 -24.50 14.15 -8.42
CA MET A 171 -24.85 12.92 -7.72
C MET A 171 -26.37 12.69 -7.63
N VAL A 172 -27.14 13.75 -7.42
CA VAL A 172 -28.61 13.66 -7.42
C VAL A 172 -29.14 13.29 -8.80
N ALA A 173 -28.54 13.82 -9.87
CA ALA A 173 -28.91 13.50 -11.24
C ALA A 173 -28.55 12.08 -11.70
N LEU A 174 -27.61 11.41 -11.02
CA LEU A 174 -27.28 10.01 -11.32
C LEU A 174 -28.37 9.02 -10.90
N ASP A 175 -29.34 9.45 -10.10
CA ASP A 175 -30.47 8.64 -9.63
C ASP A 175 -30.05 7.24 -9.15
N LEU A 176 -29.27 7.21 -8.07
CA LEU A 176 -28.75 5.96 -7.51
C LEU A 176 -29.90 5.03 -7.11
N ASP A 177 -29.75 3.74 -7.40
CA ASP A 177 -30.69 2.73 -6.92
C ASP A 177 -30.74 2.67 -5.38
N ALA A 178 -31.82 2.11 -4.85
CA ALA A 178 -32.07 2.07 -3.42
C ALA A 178 -30.99 1.31 -2.62
N SER A 179 -30.35 0.31 -3.22
CA SER A 179 -29.29 -0.47 -2.57
C SER A 179 -28.04 0.37 -2.39
N LEU A 180 -27.54 0.99 -3.47
CA LEU A 180 -26.35 1.83 -3.44
C LEU A 180 -26.55 3.07 -2.56
N LYS A 181 -27.73 3.71 -2.65
CA LYS A 181 -28.12 4.83 -1.77
C LYS A 181 -28.15 4.40 -0.30
N GLY A 182 -28.71 3.23 -0.01
CA GLY A 182 -28.75 2.67 1.34
C GLY A 182 -27.37 2.40 1.92
N LEU A 183 -26.43 1.88 1.12
CA LEU A 183 -25.04 1.67 1.54
C LEU A 183 -24.34 2.99 1.90
N PHE A 184 -24.48 4.03 1.06
CA PHE A 184 -23.90 5.33 1.36
C PHE A 184 -24.49 5.95 2.63
N GLN A 185 -25.79 5.79 2.88
CA GLN A 185 -26.42 6.24 4.12
C GLN A 185 -25.87 5.50 5.34
N LYS A 186 -25.71 4.18 5.28
CA LYS A 186 -25.08 3.38 6.34
C LYS A 186 -23.66 3.83 6.63
N ILE A 187 -22.86 4.06 5.58
CA ILE A 187 -21.48 4.57 5.71
C ILE A 187 -21.46 5.91 6.45
N VAL A 188 -22.31 6.85 6.05
CA VAL A 188 -22.40 8.16 6.73
C VAL A 188 -22.82 7.98 8.19
N GLN A 189 -23.84 7.16 8.47
CA GLN A 189 -24.28 6.88 9.85
C GLN A 189 -23.17 6.27 10.71
N HIS A 190 -22.41 5.30 10.17
CA HIS A 190 -21.25 4.72 10.84
C HIS A 190 -20.20 5.79 11.16
N LEU A 191 -19.86 6.67 10.21
CA LEU A 191 -18.88 7.73 10.42
C LEU A 191 -19.32 8.78 11.44
N GLU A 192 -20.62 9.07 11.53
CA GLU A 192 -21.16 10.03 12.51
C GLU A 192 -21.26 9.47 13.92
N SER A 193 -21.43 8.16 14.03
CA SER A 193 -21.43 7.45 15.33
C SER A 193 -20.04 7.35 15.96
N ILE A 194 -18.98 7.73 15.23
CA ILE A 194 -17.61 7.67 15.75
C ILE A 194 -17.48 8.60 16.95
N PRO A 195 -16.96 8.10 18.09
CA PRO A 195 -16.70 8.92 19.26
C PRO A 195 -15.81 10.11 18.89
N LYS A 196 -16.31 11.32 19.15
CA LYS A 196 -15.49 12.52 18.95
C LYS A 196 -14.34 12.47 19.94
N PRO A 197 -13.08 12.69 19.51
CA PRO A 197 -11.95 12.71 20.42
C PRO A 197 -12.12 13.89 21.39
N GLN A 198 -12.59 13.62 22.60
CA GLN A 198 -12.66 14.61 23.69
C GLN A 198 -11.55 14.29 24.70
N GLY A 199 -10.50 15.13 24.70
CA GLY A 199 -9.46 15.11 25.74
C GLY A 199 -8.59 13.84 25.81
N GLU A 200 -7.96 13.65 26.98
CA GLU A 200 -6.81 12.76 27.25
C GLU A 200 -7.05 11.24 27.08
N ASN A 201 -8.25 10.79 26.73
CA ASN A 201 -8.64 9.37 26.67
C ASN A 201 -8.70 8.77 25.24
N ILE A 202 -7.95 9.31 24.28
CA ILE A 202 -7.92 8.77 22.89
C ILE A 202 -7.41 7.31 22.84
N SER A 203 -6.56 6.90 23.79
CA SER A 203 -5.97 5.57 23.84
C SER A 203 -6.97 4.46 24.21
N SER A 204 -8.09 4.78 24.87
CA SER A 204 -9.09 3.83 25.34
C SER A 204 -10.32 3.72 24.43
N ILE A 205 -10.46 4.61 23.44
CA ILE A 205 -11.54 4.56 22.46
C ILE A 205 -11.30 3.37 21.52
N THR A 206 -11.95 2.26 21.81
CA THR A 206 -12.09 1.14 20.89
C THR A 206 -13.34 1.39 20.05
N CYS A 207 -13.16 1.50 18.73
CA CYS A 207 -14.26 1.73 17.79
C CYS A 207 -14.17 0.68 16.68
N ASP A 208 -15.05 -0.32 16.71
CA ASP A 208 -15.07 -1.30 15.64
C ASP A 208 -15.66 -0.71 14.36
N LEU A 209 -14.80 -0.49 13.36
CA LEU A 209 -15.17 0.03 12.05
C LEU A 209 -15.23 -1.08 10.99
N SER A 210 -15.40 -2.34 11.40
CA SER A 210 -15.46 -3.47 10.47
C SER A 210 -16.66 -3.39 9.54
N GLU A 211 -17.83 -2.98 10.02
CA GLU A 211 -19.02 -2.80 9.18
C GLU A 211 -18.85 -1.65 8.17
N LEU A 212 -18.27 -0.52 8.59
CA LEU A 212 -17.89 0.56 7.67
C LEU A 212 -17.01 0.05 6.52
N ARG A 213 -16.02 -0.80 6.82
CA ARG A 213 -15.14 -1.39 5.80
C ARG A 213 -15.89 -2.33 4.87
N LYS A 214 -16.78 -3.17 5.40
CA LYS A 214 -17.62 -4.09 4.60
C LYS A 214 -18.55 -3.32 3.67
N ASP A 215 -19.23 -2.30 4.18
CA ASP A 215 -20.13 -1.45 3.39
C ASP A 215 -19.37 -0.74 2.27
N TRP A 216 -18.18 -0.20 2.56
CA TRP A 216 -17.35 0.44 1.52
C TRP A 216 -16.92 -0.55 0.44
N VAL A 217 -16.48 -1.76 0.83
CA VAL A 217 -16.13 -2.81 -0.14
C VAL A 217 -17.35 -3.22 -0.97
N ALA A 218 -18.55 -3.30 -0.37
CA ALA A 218 -19.78 -3.59 -1.09
C ALA A 218 -20.11 -2.50 -2.14
N VAL A 219 -19.92 -1.21 -1.78
CA VAL A 219 -20.02 -0.10 -2.75
C VAL A 219 -19.04 -0.31 -3.90
N LEU A 220 -17.76 -0.58 -3.61
CA LEU A 220 -16.75 -0.83 -4.65
C LEU A 220 -17.13 -2.00 -5.57
N MET A 221 -17.63 -3.10 -5.01
CA MET A 221 -18.05 -4.28 -5.78
C MET A 221 -19.21 -3.96 -6.74
N ILE A 222 -20.18 -3.15 -6.30
CA ILE A 222 -21.29 -2.72 -7.17
C ILE A 222 -20.75 -1.83 -8.30
N VAL A 223 -20.00 -0.79 -7.97
CA VAL A 223 -19.61 0.25 -8.95
C VAL A 223 -18.49 -0.20 -9.90
N THR A 224 -17.79 -1.28 -9.58
CA THR A 224 -16.79 -1.90 -10.48
C THR A 224 -17.38 -3.03 -11.33
N SER A 225 -18.59 -3.50 -11.02
CA SER A 225 -19.27 -4.53 -11.80
C SER A 225 -19.67 -4.01 -13.18
N ALA A 226 -19.29 -4.75 -14.23
CA ALA A 226 -19.73 -4.46 -15.59
C ALA A 226 -21.26 -4.58 -15.78
N ARG A 227 -21.96 -5.24 -14.84
CA ARG A 227 -23.42 -5.39 -14.85
C ARG A 227 -24.14 -4.28 -14.09
N SER A 228 -23.42 -3.38 -13.43
CA SER A 228 -24.02 -2.27 -12.69
C SER A 228 -24.49 -1.17 -13.65
N SER A 229 -25.65 -0.59 -13.38
CA SER A 229 -26.15 0.60 -14.08
C SER A 229 -25.24 1.81 -13.84
N ILE A 230 -24.58 1.86 -12.69
CA ILE A 230 -23.68 2.94 -12.29
C ILE A 230 -22.29 2.36 -12.05
N ASN A 231 -21.34 2.81 -12.88
CA ASN A 231 -19.94 2.43 -12.74
C ASN A 231 -19.12 3.51 -12.01
N ILE A 232 -17.89 3.13 -11.67
CA ILE A 232 -16.92 3.97 -10.97
C ILE A 232 -16.72 5.36 -11.62
N ARG A 233 -16.69 5.43 -12.95
CA ARG A 233 -16.46 6.69 -13.70
C ARG A 233 -17.65 7.62 -13.61
N HIS A 234 -18.87 7.08 -13.51
CA HIS A 234 -20.07 7.90 -13.33
C HIS A 234 -20.02 8.64 -11.99
N LEU A 235 -19.67 7.93 -10.90
CA LEU A 235 -19.53 8.51 -9.57
C LEU A 235 -18.42 9.57 -9.51
N GLU A 236 -17.28 9.32 -10.15
CA GLU A 236 -16.20 10.32 -10.22
C GLU A 236 -16.67 11.57 -10.96
N LYS A 237 -17.22 11.43 -12.17
CA LYS A 237 -17.68 12.59 -12.94
C LYS A 237 -18.73 13.43 -12.20
N ALA A 238 -19.64 12.77 -11.48
CA ALA A 238 -20.67 13.44 -10.69
C ALA A 238 -20.14 14.22 -9.47
N THR A 239 -18.92 13.92 -9.02
CA THR A 239 -18.33 14.50 -7.80
C THR A 239 -17.09 15.36 -8.06
N VAL A 240 -16.41 15.17 -9.19
CA VAL A 240 -15.21 15.92 -9.62
C VAL A 240 -15.52 17.38 -9.97
N SER A 241 -16.76 17.72 -10.36
CA SER A 241 -17.17 19.11 -10.69
C SER A 241 -17.10 20.08 -9.50
N THR A 242 -16.83 19.58 -8.29
CA THR A 242 -16.72 20.38 -7.06
C THR A 242 -15.33 20.99 -6.83
N GLY A 243 -14.32 20.64 -7.63
CA GLY A 243 -12.93 21.09 -7.45
C GLY A 243 -12.23 20.52 -6.20
N LYS A 244 -12.87 19.57 -5.51
CA LYS A 244 -12.34 18.83 -4.34
C LYS A 244 -12.20 17.34 -4.66
N GLU A 245 -11.66 16.57 -3.72
CA GLU A 245 -11.63 15.12 -3.81
C GLU A 245 -13.04 14.53 -4.01
N GLY A 246 -13.19 13.65 -5.00
CA GLY A 246 -14.45 12.99 -5.31
C GLY A 246 -14.84 11.93 -4.28
N LEU A 247 -16.08 11.43 -4.39
CA LEU A 247 -16.66 10.50 -3.39
C LEU A 247 -15.85 9.22 -3.22
N LEU A 248 -15.27 8.70 -4.31
CA LEU A 248 -14.41 7.52 -4.24
C LEU A 248 -13.08 7.78 -3.54
N SER A 249 -12.47 8.94 -3.75
CA SER A 249 -11.23 9.31 -3.07
C SER A 249 -11.47 9.42 -1.56
N GLU A 250 -12.53 10.14 -1.18
CA GLU A 250 -12.92 10.29 0.23
C GLU A 250 -13.30 8.96 0.89
N GLY A 251 -14.06 8.11 0.20
CA GLY A 251 -14.42 6.80 0.73
C GLY A 251 -13.22 5.85 0.85
N ASN A 252 -12.30 5.84 -0.11
CA ASN A 252 -11.06 5.07 -0.04
C ASN A 252 -10.15 5.58 1.10
N ALA A 253 -10.07 6.90 1.27
CA ALA A 253 -9.35 7.48 2.39
C ALA A 253 -9.99 7.09 3.73
N ALA A 254 -11.31 7.16 3.86
CA ALA A 254 -12.03 6.70 5.04
C ALA A 254 -11.79 5.21 5.33
N TYR A 255 -11.82 4.36 4.30
CA TYR A 255 -11.48 2.95 4.43
C TYR A 255 -10.06 2.75 4.99
N ASN A 256 -9.06 3.44 4.42
CA ASN A 256 -7.67 3.33 4.88
C ASN A 256 -7.49 3.84 6.31
N TRP A 257 -8.07 4.98 6.65
CA TRP A 257 -8.02 5.54 8.01
C TRP A 257 -8.75 4.66 9.03
N SER A 258 -9.84 3.99 8.64
CA SER A 258 -10.55 3.04 9.53
C SER A 258 -9.69 1.84 9.93
N ARG A 259 -8.67 1.48 9.14
CA ARG A 259 -7.72 0.42 9.51
C ARG A 259 -6.66 0.93 10.50
N CYS A 260 -6.41 2.24 10.54
CA CYS A 260 -5.48 2.89 11.47
C CYS A 260 -6.07 3.09 12.87
N THR A 261 -7.38 2.97 13.06
CA THR A 261 -7.99 3.08 14.40
C THR A 261 -7.76 1.79 15.21
N ASN A 262 -8.00 0.63 14.59
CA ASN A 262 -8.01 -0.64 15.34
C ASN A 262 -6.66 -1.36 15.30
N ALA A 263 -5.91 -1.15 14.21
CA ALA A 263 -4.91 -2.10 13.80
C ALA A 263 -3.59 -1.53 13.19
N PRO A 264 -3.04 -0.37 13.61
CA PRO A 264 -1.75 0.09 13.07
C PRO A 264 -0.64 -0.94 13.21
N ILE A 265 -0.61 -1.63 14.35
CA ILE A 265 0.36 -2.70 14.64
C ILE A 265 0.16 -3.89 13.71
N TRP A 266 -1.09 -4.28 13.41
CA TRP A 266 -1.34 -5.39 12.49
C TRP A 266 -0.97 -5.03 11.06
N GLN A 267 -1.10 -3.76 10.65
CA GLN A 267 -0.59 -3.31 9.35
C GLN A 267 0.93 -3.39 9.29
N CYS A 268 1.64 -2.91 10.31
CA CYS A 268 3.10 -3.12 10.41
C CYS A 268 3.46 -4.61 10.42
N LYS A 269 2.72 -5.44 11.17
CA LYS A 269 2.94 -6.89 11.19
C LYS A 269 2.69 -7.53 9.82
N LEU A 270 1.68 -7.10 9.07
CA LEU A 270 1.44 -7.58 7.71
C LEU A 270 2.66 -7.32 6.81
N PHE A 271 3.35 -6.19 7.00
CA PHE A 271 4.57 -5.86 6.24
C PHE A 271 5.84 -6.54 6.76
N LEU A 272 5.86 -6.93 8.05
CA LEU A 272 7.00 -7.62 8.68
C LEU A 272 6.87 -9.14 8.67
N HIS A 273 5.66 -9.69 8.46
CA HIS A 273 5.46 -11.11 8.25
C HIS A 273 5.80 -11.44 6.81
N ILE A 274 6.95 -12.07 6.64
CA ILE A 274 7.31 -12.75 5.41
C ILE A 274 6.89 -14.20 5.61
N GLU A 275 5.67 -14.54 5.22
CA GLU A 275 5.28 -15.94 5.14
C GLU A 275 6.04 -16.59 3.99
N TYR A 276 6.97 -17.46 4.35
CA TYR A 276 7.88 -18.15 3.45
C TYR A 276 7.26 -19.48 2.99
N SER A 277 5.99 -19.47 2.59
CA SER A 277 5.21 -20.69 2.29
C SER A 277 5.37 -21.23 0.86
N SER A 278 6.37 -20.76 0.10
CA SER A 278 6.52 -21.11 -1.33
C SER A 278 7.91 -21.60 -1.74
N PHE A 279 8.71 -22.18 -0.82
CA PHE A 279 9.94 -22.88 -1.21
C PHE A 279 9.66 -24.38 -1.42
N PRO A 280 9.81 -24.93 -2.64
CA PRO A 280 9.70 -26.36 -2.85
C PRO A 280 10.87 -27.07 -2.15
N GLY A 281 10.56 -27.80 -1.07
CA GLY A 281 11.53 -28.63 -0.34
C GLY A 281 11.80 -28.24 1.13
N HIS A 282 11.17 -27.19 1.66
CA HIS A 282 11.21 -26.90 3.09
C HIS A 282 9.80 -26.83 3.67
N GLN A 283 9.56 -27.62 4.72
CA GLN A 283 8.33 -27.58 5.52
C GLN A 283 8.03 -26.14 5.95
N ASP A 284 6.74 -25.80 6.11
CA ASP A 284 6.25 -24.50 6.56
C ASP A 284 6.96 -24.01 7.83
N VAL A 285 8.05 -23.25 7.65
CA VAL A 285 8.74 -22.57 8.74
C VAL A 285 8.36 -21.10 8.67
N HIS A 286 7.54 -20.67 9.62
CA HIS A 286 7.26 -19.26 9.87
C HIS A 286 8.54 -18.57 10.36
N TYR A 287 9.21 -17.83 9.48
CA TYR A 287 10.37 -17.03 9.87
C TYR A 287 9.90 -15.65 10.36
N THR A 288 10.23 -15.31 11.61
CA THR A 288 10.06 -13.96 12.12
C THR A 288 11.15 -13.02 11.56
N LEU A 289 10.97 -11.70 11.66
CA LEU A 289 12.02 -10.72 11.34
C LEU A 289 13.34 -11.03 12.09
N ALA A 290 13.27 -11.61 13.28
CA ALA A 290 14.44 -12.05 14.04
C ALA A 290 15.15 -13.25 13.40
N ASP A 291 14.41 -14.13 12.72
CA ASP A 291 14.98 -15.27 12.01
C ASP A 291 15.58 -14.85 10.66
N ILE A 292 14.95 -13.88 10.00
CA ILE A 292 15.49 -13.23 8.79
C ILE A 292 16.77 -12.46 9.13
N LYS A 293 16.79 -11.70 10.24
CA LYS A 293 18.00 -11.01 10.74
C LYS A 293 19.11 -12.01 11.11
N ARG A 294 18.77 -13.14 11.78
CA ARG A 294 19.73 -14.22 12.06
C ARG A 294 20.31 -14.83 10.79
N ARG A 295 19.49 -15.04 9.76
CA ARG A 295 19.93 -15.64 8.49
C ARG A 295 20.70 -14.65 7.61
N ALA A 296 20.36 -13.36 7.63
CA ALA A 296 21.15 -12.31 6.98
C ALA A 296 22.56 -12.19 7.57
N ASN A 297 22.71 -12.33 8.89
CA ASN A 297 24.02 -12.40 9.54
C ASN A 297 24.80 -13.68 9.17
N PHE A 298 24.11 -14.78 8.87
CA PHE A 298 24.72 -16.06 8.46
C PHE A 298 25.22 -16.04 7.00
N ILE A 299 24.70 -15.14 6.16
CA ILE A 299 25.16 -14.96 4.77
C ILE A 299 26.38 -14.00 4.70
N GLN A 300 26.65 -13.24 5.77
CA GLN A 300 27.76 -12.28 5.85
C GLN A 300 29.01 -12.81 6.59
N THR A 301 29.03 -14.09 6.97
CA THR A 301 30.17 -14.80 7.57
C THR A 301 30.57 -15.98 6.70
#